data_AF-A0A1H0LQN1-F1
#
_entry.id   AF-A0A1H0LQN1-F1
#
_cell.length_a   1.000
_cell.length_b   1.000
_cell.length_c   1.000
_cell.angle_alpha   90.00
_cell.angle_beta   90.00
_cell.angle_gamma   90.00
#
_symmetry.space_group_name_H-M   'P 1'
#
loop_
_entity.id
_entity.type
_entity.pdbx_description
1 polymer ?
#
loop_
_entity_poly.entity_id
_entity_poly.type
_entity_poly.pdbx_seq_one_letter_code
_entity_poly.pdbx_strand_id
1 'polypeptide(L)'
;MTLRSKTMVLDFTGECDGEALTGIRLVAELPDAGGPEDGGTVVLEQGTATVTQPGGEVHLEAREPVSWDGEPVDVDFVLPESPESTVLAVRGLAVALGPDNS
;
A
#
# COMPACT_ATOMS: atom_id res chain seq x y z
N MET A 1 15.86 -10.30 -10.96
CA MET A 1 14.95 -9.20 -11.31
C MET A 1 15.23 -8.07 -10.34
N THR A 2 15.42 -6.84 -10.83
CA THR A 2 15.67 -5.68 -9.95
C THR A 2 14.51 -4.72 -10.14
N LEU A 3 13.59 -4.69 -9.17
CA LEU A 3 12.56 -3.65 -9.10
C LEU A 3 13.29 -2.30 -9.08
N ARG A 4 13.21 -1.51 -10.15
CA ARG A 4 13.82 -0.17 -10.14
C ARG A 4 13.01 0.72 -9.21
N SER A 5 13.63 1.16 -8.12
CA SER A 5 13.07 2.13 -7.18
C SER A 5 12.76 3.43 -7.91
N LYS A 6 11.51 3.62 -8.32
CA LYS A 6 11.00 4.86 -8.91
C LYS A 6 9.90 5.36 -8.00
N THR A 7 10.07 6.57 -7.47
CA THR A 7 9.03 7.23 -6.67
C THR A 7 7.79 7.44 -7.55
N MET A 8 6.66 6.87 -7.12
CA MET A 8 5.36 6.98 -7.78
C MET A 8 4.35 7.56 -6.80
N VAL A 9 3.44 8.38 -7.31
CA VAL A 9 2.27 8.84 -6.57
C VAL A 9 1.13 7.91 -6.94
N LEU A 10 0.58 7.22 -5.95
CA LEU A 10 -0.53 6.30 -6.08
C LEU A 10 -1.76 6.91 -5.41
N ASP A 11 -2.89 6.89 -6.10
CA ASP A 11 -4.17 7.25 -5.51
C ASP A 11 -4.81 5.98 -4.96
N PHE A 12 -5.00 5.94 -3.65
CA PHE A 12 -5.56 4.78 -2.95
C PHE A 12 -7.05 5.00 -2.73
N THR A 13 -7.86 4.06 -3.21
CA THR A 13 -9.29 3.99 -2.89
C THR A 13 -9.48 2.98 -1.75
N GLY A 14 -10.10 3.41 -0.65
CA GLY A 14 -10.24 2.60 0.56
C GLY A 14 -11.66 2.18 0.87
N GLU A 15 -11.81 0.97 1.37
CA GLU A 15 -13.01 0.48 2.04
C GLU A 15 -12.67 0.28 3.53
N CYS A 16 -13.57 0.71 4.42
CA CYS A 16 -13.45 0.53 5.86
C CYS A 16 -14.68 -0.23 6.36
N ASP A 17 -14.45 -1.36 7.03
CA ASP A 17 -15.52 -2.21 7.55
C ASP A 17 -15.80 -1.83 9.01
N GLY A 18 -16.71 -0.87 9.23
CA GLY A 18 -17.23 -0.48 10.54
C GLY A 18 -16.78 0.89 11.08
N GLU A 19 -17.14 1.15 12.35
CA GLU A 19 -16.90 2.43 13.06
C GLU A 19 -15.45 2.61 13.56
N ALA A 20 -14.65 1.55 13.54
CA ALA A 20 -13.23 1.58 13.90
C ALA A 20 -12.35 1.49 12.65
N LEU A 21 -11.15 2.07 12.70
CA LEU A 21 -10.11 1.99 11.65
C LEU A 21 -9.48 0.58 11.55
N THR A 22 -10.28 -0.45 11.78
CA THR A 22 -9.97 -1.87 11.65
C THR A 22 -10.57 -2.39 10.36
N GLY A 23 -9.90 -3.29 9.64
CA GLY A 23 -10.42 -3.81 8.37
C GLY A 23 -10.24 -2.86 7.18
N ILE A 24 -9.36 -1.86 7.29
CA ILE A 24 -9.05 -0.95 6.17
C ILE A 24 -8.40 -1.75 5.05
N ARG A 25 -9.00 -1.69 3.87
CA ARG A 25 -8.46 -2.21 2.62
C ARG A 25 -8.34 -1.07 1.62
N LEU A 26 -7.11 -0.72 1.26
CA LEU A 26 -6.83 0.32 0.27
C LEU A 26 -6.31 -0.32 -1.01
N VAL A 27 -6.86 0.09 -2.15
CA VAL A 27 -6.48 -0.40 -3.47
C VAL A 27 -6.00 0.77 -4.32
N ALA A 28 -4.82 0.65 -4.91
CA ALA A 28 -4.30 1.60 -5.89
C ALA A 28 -3.82 0.87 -7.14
N GLU A 29 -4.01 1.51 -8.29
CA GLU A 29 -3.50 1.00 -9.57
C GLU A 29 -2.10 1.56 -9.83
N LEU A 30 -1.14 0.67 -10.12
CA LEU A 30 0.18 1.06 -10.58
C LEU A 30 0.07 1.62 -12.01
N PRO A 31 0.53 2.85 -12.26
CA PRO A 31 0.47 3.44 -13.59
C PRO A 31 1.35 2.65 -14.55
N ASP A 32 0.85 2.45 -15.77
CA ASP A 32 1.57 1.79 -16.84
C ASP A 32 2.68 2.73 -17.37
N ALA A 33 3.94 2.45 -17.03
CA ALA A 33 5.12 3.17 -17.50
C ALA A 33 5.79 2.49 -18.71
N GLY A 34 5.14 1.53 -19.37
CA GLY A 34 5.50 1.02 -20.70
C GLY A 34 6.52 -0.13 -20.78
N GLY A 35 6.77 -0.86 -19.71
CA GLY A 35 7.58 -2.08 -19.64
C GLY A 35 6.75 -3.36 -19.44
N PRO A 36 7.38 -4.54 -19.44
CA PRO A 36 6.67 -5.83 -19.33
C PRO A 36 6.14 -6.13 -17.93
N GLU A 37 6.62 -5.39 -16.92
CA GLU A 37 6.20 -5.45 -15.52
C GLU A 37 5.29 -4.25 -15.17
N ASP A 38 4.91 -3.46 -16.17
CA ASP A 38 4.09 -2.26 -16.00
C ASP A 38 2.60 -2.58 -15.94
N GLY A 39 1.90 -1.74 -15.18
CA GLY A 39 0.57 -2.06 -14.72
C GLY A 39 0.58 -3.00 -13.52
N GLY A 40 -0.42 -2.86 -12.66
CA GLY A 40 -0.56 -3.69 -11.48
C GLY A 40 -1.48 -3.06 -10.45
N THR A 41 -1.70 -3.77 -9.37
CA THR A 41 -2.57 -3.34 -8.29
C THR A 41 -1.82 -3.50 -6.98
N VAL A 42 -1.80 -2.45 -6.18
CA VAL A 42 -1.33 -2.46 -4.81
C VAL A 42 -2.56 -2.54 -3.91
N VAL A 43 -2.61 -3.57 -3.07
CA VAL A 43 -3.63 -3.74 -2.04
C VAL A 43 -2.94 -3.62 -0.69
N LEU A 44 -3.36 -2.67 0.14
CA LEU A 44 -2.89 -2.50 1.52
C LEU A 44 -3.97 -2.98 2.48
N GLU A 45 -3.61 -3.85 3.41
CA GLU A 45 -4.52 -4.41 4.42
C GLU A 45 -3.82 -4.45 5.79
N GLN A 46 -4.27 -3.63 6.74
CA GLN A 46 -3.83 -3.69 8.15
C GLN A 46 -2.31 -3.94 8.39
N GLY A 47 -1.43 -3.22 7.68
CA GLY A 47 0.02 -3.35 7.83
C GLY A 47 0.68 -4.40 6.93
N THR A 48 -0.05 -5.00 5.99
CA THR A 48 0.51 -5.75 4.87
C THR A 48 0.22 -5.04 3.55
N ALA A 49 1.06 -5.28 2.55
CA ALA A 49 0.83 -4.81 1.19
C ALA A 49 1.05 -5.96 0.21
N THR A 50 0.07 -6.18 -0.67
CA THR A 50 0.18 -7.12 -1.78
C THR A 50 0.28 -6.33 -3.07
N VAL A 51 1.34 -6.58 -3.83
CA VAL A 51 1.58 -5.96 -5.13
C VAL A 51 1.40 -7.03 -6.21
N THR A 52 0.33 -6.93 -7.00
CA THR A 52 0.06 -7.82 -8.12
C THR A 52 0.46 -7.14 -9.42
N GLN A 53 1.42 -7.70 -10.14
CA GLN A 53 1.91 -7.23 -11.45
C GLN A 53 1.78 -8.33 -12.50
N PRO A 54 1.81 -8.02 -13.81
CA PRO A 54 1.77 -9.02 -14.88
C PRO A 54 2.85 -10.11 -14.76
N GLY A 55 3.98 -9.78 -14.11
CA GLY A 55 5.10 -10.69 -13.87
C GLY A 55 5.00 -11.54 -12.59
N GLY A 56 4.02 -11.30 -11.72
CA GLY A 56 3.85 -12.03 -10.47
C GLY A 56 3.24 -11.22 -9.34
N GLU A 57 3.08 -11.88 -8.20
CA GLU A 57 2.55 -11.30 -6.97
C GLU A 57 3.66 -11.22 -5.92
N VAL A 58 3.75 -10.08 -5.25
CA VAL A 58 4.71 -9.82 -4.18
C VAL A 58 3.96 -9.47 -2.91
N HIS A 59 4.24 -10.22 -1.84
CA HIS A 59 3.71 -9.93 -0.51
C HIS A 59 4.76 -9.17 0.30
N LEU A 60 4.34 -8.06 0.89
CA LEU A 60 5.16 -7.17 1.69
C LEU A 60 4.53 -6.97 3.07
N GLU A 61 5.38 -6.76 4.05
CA GLU A 61 4.98 -6.44 5.42
C GLU A 61 5.44 -5.03 5.78
N ALA A 62 4.64 -4.30 6.53
CA ALA A 62 5.06 -3.02 7.07
C ALA A 62 6.25 -3.26 8.00
N ARG A 63 7.28 -2.44 7.84
CA ARG A 63 8.49 -2.48 8.66
C ARG A 63 8.19 -2.26 10.14
N GLU A 64 7.20 -1.42 10.41
CA GLU A 64 6.73 -1.06 11.74
C GLU A 64 5.20 -1.14 11.79
N PRO A 65 4.60 -1.38 12.97
CA PRO A 65 3.15 -1.39 13.13
C PRO A 65 2.53 -0.08 12.64
N VAL A 66 1.60 -0.16 11.69
CA VAL A 66 0.90 1.01 11.16
C VAL A 66 -0.18 1.41 12.15
N SER A 67 -0.13 2.67 12.60
CA SER A 67 -1.16 3.24 13.45
C SER A 67 -2.06 4.13 12.59
N TRP A 68 -3.34 3.77 12.53
CA TRP A 68 -4.36 4.46 11.74
C TRP A 68 -5.13 5.39 12.69
N ASP A 69 -4.53 6.50 13.08
CA ASP A 69 -5.14 7.48 14.01
C ASP A 69 -5.70 8.72 13.29
N GLY A 70 -5.81 8.66 11.96
CA GLY A 70 -6.29 9.75 11.12
C GLY A 70 -5.25 10.81 10.77
N GLU A 71 -4.05 10.74 11.37
CA GLU A 71 -2.91 11.56 10.95
C GLU A 71 -2.21 10.95 9.72
N PRO A 72 -1.60 11.78 8.84
CA PRO A 72 -0.81 11.27 7.73
C PRO A 72 0.40 10.50 8.26
N VAL A 73 0.53 9.24 7.87
CA VAL A 73 1.66 8.38 8.27
C VAL A 73 2.48 7.96 7.07
N ASP A 74 3.78 7.82 7.28
CA ASP A 74 4.68 7.21 6.32
C ASP A 74 4.84 5.73 6.67
N VAL A 75 4.63 4.85 5.70
CA VAL A 75 4.73 3.40 5.87
C VAL A 75 5.72 2.83 4.87
N ASP A 76 6.76 2.19 5.38
CA ASP A 76 7.73 1.46 4.58
C ASP A 76 7.40 -0.04 4.61
N PHE A 77 7.19 -0.62 3.44
CA PHE A 77 6.90 -2.03 3.22
C PHE A 77 8.14 -2.77 2.70
N VAL A 78 8.43 -3.90 3.33
CA VAL A 78 9.64 -4.70 3.11
C VAL A 78 9.28 -6.12 2.69
N LEU A 79 10.23 -6.80 2.06
CA LEU A 79 10.11 -8.23 1.83
C LEU A 79 10.39 -8.99 3.13
N PRO A 80 9.56 -9.97 3.54
CA PRO A 80 9.80 -10.75 4.75
C PRO A 80 11.15 -11.49 4.71
N GLU A 81 11.55 -11.94 3.52
CA GLU A 81 12.84 -12.61 3.26
C GLU A 81 14.03 -11.64 3.17
N SER A 82 13.80 -10.33 3.13
CA SER A 82 14.83 -9.28 3.03
C SER A 82 14.35 -7.97 3.70
N PRO A 83 14.18 -7.96 5.03
CA PRO A 83 13.59 -6.83 5.76
C PRO A 83 14.46 -5.57 5.76
N GLU A 84 15.73 -5.68 5.40
CA GLU A 84 16.64 -4.56 5.20
C GLU A 84 16.38 -3.77 3.91
N SER A 85 15.65 -4.35 2.96
CA SER A 85 15.35 -3.76 1.66
C SER A 85 13.90 -3.26 1.62
N THR A 86 13.71 -1.95 1.63
CA THR A 86 12.39 -1.35 1.42
C THR A 86 12.01 -1.46 -0.05
N VAL A 87 10.85 -2.06 -0.30
CA VAL A 87 10.35 -2.31 -1.66
C VAL A 87 9.31 -1.29 -2.06
N LEU A 88 8.43 -0.93 -1.12
CA LEU A 88 7.39 0.07 -1.33
C LEU A 88 7.41 1.05 -0.16
N ALA A 89 7.40 2.34 -0.44
CA ALA A 89 7.25 3.38 0.56
C ALA A 89 5.99 4.18 0.24
N VAL A 90 5.02 4.17 1.15
CA VAL A 90 3.82 4.99 1.08
C VAL A 90 4.06 6.22 1.97
N ARG A 91 3.90 7.41 1.41
CA ARG A 91 4.17 8.67 2.12
C ARG A 91 2.89 9.47 2.29
N GLY A 92 2.69 10.03 3.49
CA GLY A 92 1.54 10.85 3.82
C GLY A 92 0.20 10.12 3.71
N LEU A 93 0.16 8.82 4.04
CA LEU A 93 -1.06 8.03 4.02
C LEU A 93 -1.99 8.54 5.13
N ALA A 94 -3.05 9.24 4.74
CA ALA A 94 -4.08 9.71 5.65
C ALA A 94 -5.38 8.95 5.38
N VAL A 95 -5.91 8.26 6.38
CA VAL A 95 -7.22 7.62 6.31
C VAL A 95 -8.18 8.40 7.19
N ALA A 96 -9.17 9.04 6.58
CA ALA A 96 -10.24 9.71 7.29
C ALA A 96 -11.49 8.84 7.28
N LEU A 97 -12.08 8.59 8.45
CA LEU A 97 -13.47 8.13 8.52
C LEU A 97 -14.35 9.27 7.98
N GLY A 98 -14.97 9.05 6.83
CA GLY A 98 -15.97 9.99 6.32
C GLY A 98 -17.12 10.12 7.34
N PRO A 99 -17.75 11.30 7.47
CA PRO A 99 -18.94 11.41 8.31
C PRO A 99 -20.00 10.47 7.74
N ASP A 100 -20.44 9.52 8.58
CA ASP A 100 -21.61 8.69 8.33
C ASP A 100 -22.77 9.62 7.97
N ASN A 101 -23.18 9.65 6.70
CA ASN A 101 -24.37 10.37 6.29
C ASN A 101 -25.58 9.47 6.59
N SER A 102 -25.88 9.29 7.87
CA SER A 102 -27.16 8.74 8.35
C SER A 102 -28.09 9.85 8.81
#